data_AF-A0AAD4VDU0-F1
#
_entry.id   AF-A0AAD4VDU0-F1
#
_cell.length_a   1.000
_cell.length_b   1.000
_cell.length_c   1.000
_cell.angle_alpha   90.00
_cell.angle_beta   90.00
_cell.angle_gamma   90.00
#
_symmetry.space_group_name_H-M   'P 1'
#
loop_
_entity.id
_entity.type
_entity.pdbx_description
1 polymer ?
#
loop_
_entity_poly.entity_id
_entity_poly.type
_entity_poly.pdbx_seq_one_letter_code
_entity_poly.pdbx_strand_id
1 'polypeptide(L)'
;MDHMRGLKCTGLGEQGFSAIQVNIDGAWHPRSSIGGNEDVVCDSGGDVVVGCAMLVHNVFSVALVEALAARIGVSLVVDRGFMNVSFESDALQIVSTL
;
A
#
# COMPACT_ATOMS: atom_id res chain seq x y z
N MET A 1 5.31 21.23 13.94
CA MET A 1 6.58 20.51 14.12
C MET A 1 6.25 19.28 14.93
N ASP A 2 5.81 18.21 14.25
CA ASP A 2 5.51 16.93 14.89
C ASP A 2 6.67 15.97 14.64
N HIS A 3 7.22 15.46 15.74
CA HIS A 3 8.27 14.45 15.77
C HIS A 3 7.68 13.07 15.47
N MET A 4 7.52 12.73 14.19
CA MET A 4 7.43 11.33 13.78
C MET A 4 8.85 10.76 13.71
N ARG A 5 9.26 10.09 14.80
CA ARG A 5 10.55 9.39 14.89
C ARG A 5 10.59 8.29 13.82
N GLY A 6 11.53 8.42 12.89
CA GLY A 6 11.81 7.38 11.90
C GLY A 6 12.22 6.09 12.59
N LEU A 7 11.45 5.04 12.34
CA LEU A 7 11.88 3.67 12.60
C LEU A 7 13.00 3.37 11.58
N LYS A 8 14.26 3.50 12.02
CA LYS A 8 15.38 2.95 11.27
C LYS A 8 15.35 1.44 11.48
N CYS A 9 14.91 0.68 10.48
CA CYS A 9 15.14 -0.75 10.44
C CYS A 9 16.64 -1.01 10.22
N THR A 10 17.41 -1.02 11.31
CA THR A 10 18.81 -1.48 11.32
C THR A 10 18.82 -2.97 11.59
N GLY A 11 19.00 -3.77 10.55
CA GLY A 11 19.38 -5.17 10.70
C GLY A 11 18.78 -6.09 9.65
N LEU A 12 19.38 -6.14 8.46
CA LEU A 12 19.34 -7.35 7.63
C LEU A 12 20.77 -7.60 7.16
N GLY A 13 21.47 -8.47 7.90
CA GLY A 13 22.67 -9.13 7.42
C GLY A 13 22.31 -10.05 6.26
N GLU A 14 23.29 -10.29 5.39
CA GLU A 14 23.23 -11.08 4.16
C GLU A 14 22.35 -12.33 4.26
N GLN A 15 21.08 -12.21 3.89
CA GLN A 15 20.19 -13.32 3.53
C GLN A 15 19.35 -12.87 2.34
N GLY A 16 19.12 -13.79 1.40
CA GLY A 16 18.60 -13.52 0.06
C GLY A 16 17.40 -12.57 0.03
N PHE A 17 17.37 -11.70 -0.98
CA PHE A 17 16.33 -10.72 -1.28
C PHE A 17 15.03 -10.92 -0.48
N SER A 18 14.89 -10.21 0.65
CA SER A 18 13.66 -10.20 1.44
C SER A 18 12.55 -9.60 0.59
N ALA A 19 11.66 -10.43 0.07
CA ALA A 19 10.51 -9.97 -0.71
C ALA A 19 9.58 -9.15 0.19
N ILE A 20 9.15 -8.00 -0.30
CA ILE A 20 8.15 -7.16 0.36
C ILE A 20 6.81 -7.42 -0.33
N GLN A 21 5.77 -7.72 0.43
CA GLN A 21 4.42 -7.88 -0.09
C GLN A 21 3.58 -6.68 0.29
N VAL A 22 2.78 -6.17 -0.64
CA VAL A 22 1.87 -5.04 -0.41
C VAL A 22 0.47 -5.48 -0.81
N ASN A 23 -0.40 -5.61 0.18
CA ASN A 23 -1.83 -5.79 -0.07
C ASN A 23 -2.48 -4.41 -0.24
N ILE A 24 -3.23 -4.22 -1.33
CA ILE A 24 -3.89 -2.98 -1.73
C ILE A 24 -5.40 -3.23 -1.79
N ASP A 25 -6.17 -2.38 -1.09
CA ASP A 25 -7.63 -2.41 -1.14
C ASP A 25 -8.23 -1.00 -1.14
N GLY A 26 -9.28 -0.81 -1.94
CA GLY A 26 -10.02 0.44 -2.07
C GLY A 26 -11.50 0.27 -1.74
N ALA A 27 -12.00 0.99 -0.74
CA ALA A 27 -13.41 0.98 -0.36
C ALA A 27 -14.14 2.26 -0.80
N TRP A 28 -15.22 2.15 -1.57
CA TRP A 28 -16.02 3.32 -2.00
C TRP A 28 -17.46 3.24 -1.50
N HIS A 29 -17.99 4.38 -1.01
CA HIS A 29 -19.38 4.50 -0.62
C HIS A 29 -20.24 5.15 -1.74
N PRO A 30 -21.16 4.41 -2.39
CA PRO A 30 -21.85 4.87 -3.61
C PRO A 30 -22.71 6.13 -3.48
N ARG A 31 -23.08 6.55 -2.27
CA ARG A 31 -23.88 7.76 -2.02
C ARG A 31 -23.05 8.96 -1.57
N SER A 32 -21.72 8.86 -1.66
CA SER A 32 -20.80 9.95 -1.38
C SER A 32 -19.70 10.00 -2.42
N SER A 33 -19.03 11.14 -2.49
CA SER A 33 -17.76 11.27 -3.21
C SER A 33 -16.55 10.86 -2.36
N ILE A 34 -16.76 10.01 -1.35
CA ILE A 34 -15.75 9.59 -0.38
C ILE A 34 -15.50 8.09 -0.54
N GLY A 35 -14.22 7.73 -0.57
CA GLY A 35 -13.75 6.37 -0.36
C GLY A 35 -12.68 6.32 0.72
N GLY A 36 -12.12 5.14 0.92
CA GLY A 36 -10.91 4.92 1.69
C GLY A 36 -10.00 3.94 0.94
N ASN A 37 -8.72 4.00 1.25
CA ASN A 37 -7.77 2.94 0.90
C ASN A 37 -7.27 2.26 2.17
N GLU A 38 -6.80 1.04 2.02
CA GLU A 38 -5.99 0.34 3.00
C GLU A 38 -4.85 -0.37 2.26
N ASP A 39 -3.62 0.04 2.57
CA ASP A 39 -2.41 -0.61 2.08
C ASP A 39 -1.65 -1.22 3.26
N VAL A 40 -1.34 -2.51 3.18
CA VAL A 40 -0.59 -3.24 4.21
C VAL A 40 0.68 -3.82 3.60
N VAL A 41 1.83 -3.47 4.16
CA VAL A 41 3.14 -3.94 3.72
C VAL A 41 3.66 -4.95 4.72
N CYS A 42 3.96 -6.15 4.24
CA CYS A 42 4.56 -7.23 5.01
C CYS A 42 5.96 -7.57 4.51
N ASP A 43 6.83 -8.00 5.43
CA ASP A 43 8.11 -8.60 5.06
C ASP A 43 7.97 -10.08 4.69
N SER A 44 9.10 -10.72 4.36
CA SER A 44 9.15 -12.13 3.99
C SER A 44 8.78 -13.11 5.13
N GLY A 45 8.75 -12.64 6.38
CA GLY A 45 8.24 -13.41 7.52
C GLY A 45 6.72 -13.34 7.65
N GLY A 46 6.06 -12.47 6.87
CA GLY A 46 4.65 -12.16 7.00
C GLY A 46 4.36 -11.10 8.07
N ASP A 47 5.39 -10.49 8.66
CA ASP A 47 5.23 -9.45 9.67
C ASP A 47 4.89 -8.12 9.00
N VAL A 48 3.88 -7.42 9.53
CA VAL A 48 3.49 -6.10 9.03
C VAL A 48 4.55 -5.08 9.40
N VAL A 49 5.18 -4.48 8.39
CA VAL A 49 6.23 -3.46 8.54
C VAL A 49 5.71 -2.05 8.31
N VAL A 50 4.65 -1.88 7.51
CA VAL A 50 4.00 -0.58 7.25
C VAL A 50 2.51 -0.79 7.01
N GLY A 51 1.68 0.12 7.49
CA GLY A 51 0.27 0.22 7.10
C GLY A 51 -0.07 1.66 6.71
N CYS A 52 -0.96 1.83 5.73
CA CYS A 52 -1.50 3.11 5.32
C CYS A 52 -3.01 3.01 5.13
N ALA A 53 -3.76 3.80 5.90
CA ALA A 53 -5.19 3.97 5.69
C ALA A 53 -5.51 5.46 5.64
N MET A 54 -6.17 5.90 4.57
CA MET A 54 -6.62 7.29 4.44
C MET A 54 -7.98 7.38 3.76
N LEU A 55 -8.69 8.47 4.06
CA LEU A 55 -9.87 8.84 3.30
C LEU A 55 -9.45 9.50 1.99
N VAL A 56 -10.11 9.12 0.91
CA VAL A 56 -9.94 9.73 -0.41
C VAL A 56 -11.23 10.42 -0.82
N HIS A 57 -11.11 11.65 -1.30
CA HIS A 57 -12.22 12.47 -1.75
C HIS A 57 -12.30 12.50 -3.28
N ASN A 58 -13.47 12.89 -3.79
CA ASN A 58 -13.77 12.98 -5.22
C ASN A 58 -13.64 11.64 -5.94
N VAL A 59 -14.11 10.57 -5.30
CA VAL A 59 -14.17 9.23 -5.88
C VAL A 59 -15.60 8.87 -6.24
N PHE A 60 -15.80 8.34 -7.45
CA PHE A 60 -17.12 8.15 -8.06
C PHE A 60 -17.33 6.73 -8.62
N SER A 61 -16.39 5.81 -8.36
CA SER A 61 -16.50 4.42 -8.76
C SER A 61 -15.57 3.55 -7.91
N VAL A 62 -15.89 2.25 -7.83
CA VAL A 62 -14.99 1.25 -7.22
C VAL A 62 -13.64 1.25 -7.95
N ALA A 63 -13.64 1.18 -9.28
CA ALA A 63 -12.40 1.19 -10.05
C ALA A 63 -11.48 2.39 -9.78
N LEU A 64 -12.05 3.56 -9.51
CA LEU A 64 -11.27 4.74 -9.16
C LEU A 64 -10.67 4.64 -7.74
N VAL A 65 -11.40 4.15 -6.74
CA VAL A 65 -10.83 3.99 -5.39
C VAL A 65 -9.71 2.96 -5.37
N GLU A 66 -9.88 1.85 -6.10
CA GLU A 66 -8.87 0.80 -6.24
C GLU A 66 -7.60 1.32 -6.92
N ALA A 67 -7.76 2.10 -8.01
CA ALA A 67 -6.61 2.71 -8.69
C ALA A 67 -5.88 3.74 -7.81
N LEU A 68 -6.62 4.46 -6.96
CA LEU A 68 -6.02 5.38 -5.99
C LEU A 68 -5.28 4.63 -4.88
N ALA A 69 -5.86 3.56 -4.34
CA ALA A 69 -5.21 2.68 -3.37
C ALA A 69 -3.89 2.14 -3.95
N ALA A 70 -3.92 1.59 -5.17
CA ALA A 70 -2.72 1.11 -5.85
C ALA A 70 -1.63 2.18 -6.01
N ARG A 71 -2.03 3.40 -6.41
CA ARG A 71 -1.09 4.52 -6.53
C ARG A 71 -0.47 4.90 -5.18
N ILE A 72 -1.25 4.87 -4.11
CA ILE A 72 -0.77 5.15 -2.75
C ILE A 72 0.19 4.05 -2.32
N GLY A 73 -0.16 2.77 -2.48
CA GLY A 73 0.70 1.64 -2.17
C GLY A 73 2.05 1.69 -2.92
N VAL A 74 2.04 2.02 -4.21
CA VAL A 74 3.27 2.24 -5.00
C VAL A 74 4.09 3.40 -4.45
N SER A 75 3.44 4.53 -4.14
CA SER A 75 4.15 5.70 -3.57
C SER A 75 4.77 5.36 -2.22
N LEU A 76 4.06 4.62 -1.38
CA LEU A 76 4.52 4.17 -0.07
C LEU A 76 5.80 3.34 -0.16
N VAL A 77 5.86 2.36 -1.06
CA VAL A 77 7.06 1.52 -1.20
C VAL A 77 8.25 2.28 -1.82
N VAL A 78 7.98 3.19 -2.76
CA VAL A 78 9.01 4.06 -3.34
C VAL A 78 9.59 5.00 -2.28
N ASP A 79 8.74 5.68 -1.51
CA ASP A 79 9.15 6.62 -0.46
C ASP A 79 9.93 5.93 0.67
N ARG A 80 9.67 4.64 0.90
CA ARG A 80 10.41 3.82 1.87
C ARG A 80 11.67 3.16 1.32
N GLY A 81 11.91 3.24 0.01
CA GLY A 81 13.06 2.63 -0.64
C GLY A 81 13.03 1.10 -0.62
N PHE A 82 11.82 0.51 -0.58
CA PHE A 82 11.68 -0.94 -0.67
C PHE A 82 11.99 -1.44 -2.09
N MET A 83 12.59 -2.62 -2.16
CA MET A 83 12.97 -3.31 -3.40
C MET A 83 12.35 -4.71 -3.39
N ASN A 84 12.19 -5.32 -4.56
CA ASN A 84 11.57 -6.64 -4.73
C ASN A 84 10.16 -6.70 -4.09
N VAL A 85 9.31 -5.80 -4.57
CA VAL A 85 7.94 -5.64 -4.11
C VAL A 85 6.99 -6.49 -4.95
N SER A 86 6.11 -7.24 -4.29
CA SER A 86 4.95 -7.90 -4.90
C SER A 86 3.69 -7.17 -4.45
N PHE A 87 2.82 -6.84 -5.40
CA PHE A 87 1.52 -6.21 -5.12
C PHE A 87 0.40 -7.26 -5.20
N GLU A 88 -0.51 -7.21 -4.25
CA GLU A 88 -1.70 -8.04 -4.18
C GLU A 88 -2.94 -7.15 -4.09
N SER A 89 -4.01 -7.53 -4.78
CA SER A 89 -5.30 -6.87 -4.75
C SER A 89 -6.38 -7.85 -5.22
N ASP A 90 -7.60 -7.72 -4.69
CA ASP A 90 -8.76 -8.48 -5.15
C ASP A 90 -9.45 -7.84 -6.38
N ALA A 91 -9.05 -6.62 -6.75
CA ALA A 91 -9.49 -5.94 -7.95
C ALA A 91 -8.69 -6.39 -9.19
N LEU A 92 -9.22 -7.36 -9.94
CA LEU A 92 -8.57 -7.94 -11.13
C LEU A 92 -8.05 -6.89 -12.13
N GLN A 93 -8.79 -5.79 -12.33
CA GLN A 93 -8.40 -4.69 -13.23
C GLN A 93 -7.12 -3.96 -12.78
N ILE A 94 -6.85 -3.92 -11.48
CA ILE A 94 -5.63 -3.34 -10.91
C ILE A 94 -4.47 -4.29 -11.11
N VAL A 95 -4.65 -5.57 -10.75
CA VAL A 95 -3.63 -6.63 -10.92
C VAL A 95 -3.20 -6.77 -12.39
N SER A 96 -4.12 -6.61 -13.35
CA SER A 96 -3.80 -6.72 -14.77
C SER A 96 -3.06 -5.51 -15.35
N THR A 97 -2.97 -4.40 -14.62
CA THR A 97 -2.47 -3.10 -15.12
C THR A 97 -1.21 -2.62 -14.39
N LEU A 98 -0.90 -3.18 -13.22
CA LEU A 98 0.32 -2.93 -12.42
C LEU A 98 1.52 -3.76 -12.94
#